data_AF-A0A8W8JP82-F1
#
_entry.id   AF-A0A8W8JP82-F1
#
_cell.length_a   1.000
_cell.length_b   1.000
_cell.length_c   1.000
_cell.angle_alpha   90.00
_cell.angle_beta   90.00
_cell.angle_gamma   90.00
#
_symmetry.space_group_name_H-M   'P 1'
#
loop_
_entity.id
_entity.type
_entity.pdbx_description
1 polymer ?
#
loop_
_entity_poly.entity_id
_entity_poly.type
_entity_poly.pdbx_seq_one_letter_code
_entity_poly.pdbx_strand_id
1 'polypeptide(L)'
;MEELDHTHPHLPASTRKNRKPLREFFVKWHDLSYWHCSWISELQLDVYHPAMYRAYIRKNDMDEPPPLEDGSSYGGKDYKKQRKKNRRRKDEEEEKEEEDDDSNLEEKFYKYGVRPEWLQINRIINHR
;
A
#
# COMPACT_ATOMS: atom_id res chain seq x y z
N MET A 1 -18.49 -3.54 56.93
CA MET A 1 -19.00 -4.61 56.07
C MET A 1 -18.70 -4.16 54.66
N GLU A 2 -17.52 -4.54 54.17
CA GLU A 2 -17.18 -4.47 52.75
C GLU A 2 -18.17 -5.34 52.01
N GLU A 3 -18.91 -4.79 51.04
CA GLU A 3 -19.36 -5.57 49.91
C GLU A 3 -19.10 -4.80 48.63
N LEU A 4 -18.31 -5.46 47.77
CA LEU A 4 -17.97 -5.09 46.43
C LEU A 4 -19.22 -5.19 45.54
N ASP A 5 -19.47 -4.16 44.75
CA ASP A 5 -19.91 -4.38 43.37
C ASP A 5 -19.15 -3.43 42.45
N HIS A 6 -18.04 -3.94 41.90
CA HIS A 6 -17.32 -3.26 40.85
C HIS A 6 -18.11 -3.47 39.56
N THR A 7 -18.98 -2.51 39.24
CA THR A 7 -19.62 -2.41 37.94
C THR A 7 -18.55 -2.19 36.88
N HIS A 8 -17.96 -3.26 36.37
CA HIS A 8 -17.15 -3.22 35.15
C HIS A 8 -18.09 -2.88 33.99
N PRO A 9 -17.93 -1.73 33.31
CA PRO A 9 -18.67 -1.51 32.08
C PRO A 9 -18.15 -2.54 31.07
N HIS A 10 -19.01 -3.51 30.73
CA HIS A 10 -18.80 -4.41 29.60
C HIS A 10 -18.79 -3.56 28.33
N LEU A 11 -17.60 -3.07 27.95
CA LEU A 11 -17.38 -2.43 26.66
C LEU A 11 -17.89 -3.39 25.58
N PRO A 12 -18.83 -2.98 24.71
CA PRO A 12 -19.32 -3.87 23.68
C PRO A 12 -18.13 -4.28 22.81
N ALA A 13 -17.90 -5.59 22.70
CA ALA A 13 -16.90 -6.17 21.82
C ALA A 13 -16.97 -5.45 20.47
N SER A 14 -15.91 -4.72 20.15
CA SER A 14 -15.81 -3.88 18.96
C SER A 14 -16.26 -4.70 17.76
N THR A 15 -17.48 -4.42 17.29
CA THR A 15 -18.00 -5.05 16.10
C THR A 15 -17.06 -4.60 14.99
N ARG A 16 -16.20 -5.50 14.49
CA ARG A 16 -15.36 -5.33 13.29
C ARG A 16 -16.27 -5.23 12.04
N LYS A 17 -17.28 -4.36 12.09
CA LYS A 17 -18.21 -4.08 11.00
C LYS A 17 -17.44 -3.25 9.97
N ASN A 18 -17.13 -3.89 8.84
CA ASN A 18 -16.93 -3.27 7.54
C ASN A 18 -16.25 -1.91 7.58
N ARG A 19 -14.97 -1.85 8.01
CA ARG A 19 -14.16 -0.66 7.73
C ARG A 19 -14.11 -0.54 6.21
N LYS A 20 -14.59 0.58 5.67
CA LYS A 20 -14.43 0.90 4.25
C LYS A 20 -12.95 0.74 3.89
N PRO A 21 -12.61 0.18 2.72
CA PRO A 21 -11.22 0.11 2.30
C PRO A 21 -10.64 1.53 2.33
N LEU A 22 -9.49 1.68 3.00
CA LEU A 22 -8.78 2.95 3.05
C LEU A 22 -7.99 3.11 1.76
N ARG A 23 -7.86 4.36 1.30
CA ARG A 23 -7.08 4.68 0.11
C ARG A 23 -5.59 4.60 0.43
N GLU A 24 -4.85 4.04 -0.53
CA GLU A 24 -3.40 3.92 -0.51
C GLU A 24 -2.87 4.58 -1.79
N PHE A 25 -1.68 5.15 -1.72
CA PHE A 25 -1.00 5.81 -2.83
C PHE A 25 0.36 5.17 -3.05
N PHE A 26 0.67 4.83 -4.30
CA PHE A 26 2.01 4.40 -4.68
C PHE A 26 2.86 5.63 -4.98
N VAL A 27 3.92 5.85 -4.21
CA VAL A 27 4.71 7.10 -4.25
C VAL A 27 6.16 6.84 -4.59
N LYS A 28 6.76 7.81 -5.31
CA LYS A 28 8.20 7.89 -5.57
C LYS A 28 8.85 8.80 -4.54
N TRP A 29 9.78 8.27 -3.76
CA TRP A 29 10.48 9.02 -2.71
C TRP A 29 11.52 9.98 -3.29
N HIS A 30 11.70 11.12 -2.62
CA HIS A 30 12.76 12.07 -2.98
C HIS A 30 14.14 11.43 -2.75
N ASP A 31 15.09 11.72 -3.63
CA ASP A 31 16.48 11.20 -3.59
C ASP A 31 16.69 9.69 -3.59
N LEU A 32 15.63 8.90 -3.73
CA LEU A 32 15.69 7.46 -3.89
C LEU A 32 15.28 7.06 -5.31
N SER A 33 15.79 5.91 -5.75
CA SER A 33 15.43 5.28 -7.02
C SER A 33 13.99 4.75 -6.99
N TYR A 34 13.44 4.43 -8.17
CA TYR A 34 12.12 3.81 -8.28
C TYR A 34 12.00 2.46 -7.57
N TRP A 35 13.12 1.79 -7.30
CA TRP A 35 13.17 0.59 -6.46
C TRP A 35 12.60 0.80 -5.05
N HIS A 36 12.61 2.03 -4.54
CA HIS A 36 12.12 2.34 -3.20
C HIS A 36 10.66 2.78 -3.19
N CYS A 37 10.00 2.87 -4.36
CA CYS A 37 8.59 3.23 -4.42
C CYS A 37 7.76 2.30 -3.53
N SER A 38 6.84 2.88 -2.76
CA SER A 38 6.06 2.11 -1.80
C SER A 38 4.64 2.65 -1.68
N TRP A 39 3.78 1.82 -1.10
CA TRP A 39 2.39 2.18 -0.79
C TRP A 39 2.32 2.88 0.56
N ILE A 40 1.71 4.05 0.59
CA ILE A 40 1.42 4.79 1.82
C ILE A 40 -0.07 5.08 1.94
N SER A 41 -0.54 5.19 3.17
CA SER A 41 -1.95 5.52 3.43
C SER A 41 -2.25 6.98 3.14
N GLU A 42 -3.51 7.27 2.80
CA GLU A 42 -4.03 8.63 2.67
C GLU A 42 -3.73 9.50 3.91
N LEU A 43 -3.86 8.93 5.11
CA LEU A 43 -3.58 9.64 6.36
C LEU A 43 -2.12 10.08 6.44
N GLN A 44 -1.17 9.25 6.01
CA GLN A 44 0.25 9.64 5.98
C GLN A 44 0.49 10.81 5.03
N LEU A 45 -0.15 10.83 3.85
CA LEU A 45 -0.04 11.97 2.93
C LEU A 45 -0.64 13.25 3.50
N ASP A 46 -1.81 13.16 4.12
CA ASP A 46 -2.50 14.32 4.68
C ASP A 46 -1.73 14.93 5.86
N VAL A 47 -1.10 14.09 6.70
CA VAL A 47 -0.31 14.55 7.85
C VAL A 47 1.06 15.08 7.43
N TYR A 48 1.83 14.34 6.61
CA TYR A 48 3.23 14.66 6.34
C TYR A 48 3.43 15.53 5.09
N HIS A 49 2.51 15.49 4.12
CA HIS A 49 2.62 16.21 2.85
C HIS A 49 1.33 16.92 2.40
N PRO A 50 0.65 17.69 3.28
CA PRO A 50 -0.70 18.22 3.04
C PRO A 50 -0.81 19.12 1.80
N ALA A 51 0.20 19.94 1.51
CA ALA A 51 0.17 20.85 0.37
C ALA A 51 0.22 20.09 -0.98
N MET A 52 1.11 19.10 -1.06
CA MET A 52 1.23 18.23 -2.23
C MET A 52 -0.04 17.39 -2.40
N TYR A 53 -0.54 16.81 -1.30
CA TYR A 53 -1.77 16.02 -1.33
C TYR A 53 -2.98 16.84 -1.82
N ARG A 54 -3.19 18.06 -1.30
CA ARG A 54 -4.25 18.97 -1.76
C ARG A 54 -4.11 19.38 -3.23
N ALA A 55 -2.89 19.44 -3.76
CA ALA A 55 -2.67 19.73 -5.17
C ALA A 55 -3.01 18.54 -6.07
N TYR A 56 -2.72 17.33 -5.60
CA TYR A 56 -3.06 16.08 -6.29
C TYR A 56 -4.57 15.88 -6.39
N ILE A 57 -5.30 15.92 -5.27
CA ILE A 57 -6.76 15.64 -5.25
C ILE A 57 -7.60 16.69 -5.99
N ARG A 58 -7.06 17.89 -6.27
CA ARG A 58 -7.73 18.91 -7.09
C ARG A 58 -7.65 18.63 -8.58
N LYS A 59 -6.67 17.85 -9.01
CA LYS A 59 -6.42 17.54 -10.42
C LYS A 59 -6.91 16.16 -10.82
N ASN A 60 -7.17 15.29 -9.84
CA ASN A 60 -7.43 13.89 -10.06
C ASN A 60 -8.80 13.52 -9.50
N ASP A 61 -9.52 12.66 -10.23
CA ASP A 61 -10.75 12.05 -9.72
C ASP A 61 -10.39 11.15 -8.52
N MET A 62 -11.04 11.41 -7.39
CA MET A 62 -10.83 10.65 -6.18
C MET A 62 -11.80 9.47 -6.08
N ASP A 63 -12.93 9.44 -6.76
CA ASP A 63 -13.86 8.31 -6.67
C ASP A 63 -13.44 7.16 -7.59
N GLU A 64 -12.91 7.48 -8.77
CA GLU A 64 -12.43 6.48 -9.74
C GLU A 64 -10.88 6.49 -9.82
N PRO A 65 -10.18 5.44 -9.34
CA PRO A 65 -8.73 5.38 -9.47
C PRO A 65 -8.30 5.24 -10.95
N PRO A 66 -7.10 5.72 -11.32
CA PRO A 66 -6.58 5.53 -12.68
C PRO A 66 -6.55 4.05 -13.09
N PRO A 67 -6.65 3.70 -14.38
CA PRO A 67 -6.46 2.32 -14.82
C PRO A 67 -5.02 1.86 -14.57
N LEU A 68 -4.84 0.56 -14.33
CA LEU A 68 -3.52 -0.06 -14.29
C LEU A 68 -2.98 -0.24 -15.72
N GLU A 69 -1.66 -0.24 -15.88
CA GLU A 69 -1.02 -0.37 -17.19
C GLU A 69 -1.29 -1.74 -17.85
N ASP A 70 -1.53 -2.79 -17.05
CA ASP A 70 -1.88 -4.13 -17.51
C ASP A 70 -3.38 -4.27 -17.91
N GLY A 71 -4.16 -3.19 -17.79
CA GLY A 71 -5.60 -3.16 -18.06
C GLY A 71 -6.46 -3.79 -16.95
N SER A 72 -5.87 -4.19 -15.82
CA SER A 72 -6.62 -4.70 -14.68
C SER A 72 -7.27 -3.56 -13.87
N SER A 73 -8.36 -3.87 -13.16
CA SER A 73 -9.12 -2.90 -12.37
C SER A 73 -8.84 -3.05 -10.88
N TYR A 74 -8.63 -1.92 -10.20
CA TYR A 74 -8.51 -1.86 -8.75
C TYR A 74 -9.75 -2.45 -8.06
N GLY A 75 -9.55 -3.41 -7.15
CA GLY A 75 -10.64 -3.94 -6.33
C GLY A 75 -11.57 -4.96 -7.02
N GLY A 76 -11.25 -5.40 -8.24
CA GLY A 76 -11.89 -6.53 -8.91
C GLY A 76 -11.88 -7.81 -8.07
N LYS A 77 -12.77 -8.77 -8.40
CA LYS A 77 -12.87 -10.05 -7.69
C LYS A 77 -11.52 -10.79 -7.69
N ASP A 78 -10.81 -10.72 -8.81
CA ASP A 78 -9.49 -11.34 -8.98
C ASP A 78 -8.42 -10.64 -8.14
N TYR A 79 -8.39 -9.29 -8.13
CA TYR A 79 -7.50 -8.51 -7.26
C TYR A 79 -7.70 -8.84 -5.78
N LYS A 80 -8.96 -8.93 -5.31
CA LYS A 80 -9.26 -9.28 -3.91
C LYS A 80 -8.83 -10.71 -3.57
N LYS A 81 -8.98 -11.64 -4.51
CA LYS A 81 -8.56 -13.05 -4.34
C LYS A 81 -7.04 -13.15 -4.29
N GLN A 82 -6.34 -12.42 -5.15
CA GLN A 82 -4.86 -12.35 -5.19
C GLN A 82 -4.31 -11.67 -3.94
N ARG A 83 -4.83 -10.49 -3.55
CA ARG A 83 -4.42 -9.81 -2.30
C ARG A 83 -4.66 -10.65 -1.05
N LYS A 84 -5.77 -11.42 -1.00
CA LYS A 84 -6.05 -12.34 0.12
C LYS A 84 -5.13 -13.56 0.12
N LYS A 85 -4.77 -14.08 -1.07
CA LYS A 85 -3.79 -15.16 -1.23
C LYS A 85 -2.39 -14.70 -0.82
N ASN A 86 -1.96 -13.53 -1.29
CA ASN A 86 -0.65 -12.95 -0.96
C ASN A 86 -0.55 -12.61 0.53
N ARG A 87 -1.61 -12.08 1.16
CA ARG A 87 -1.64 -11.88 2.63
C ARG A 87 -1.47 -13.19 3.41
N ARG A 88 -2.15 -14.25 3.00
CA ARG A 88 -2.03 -15.57 3.66
C ARG A 88 -0.63 -16.17 3.52
N ARG A 89 -0.01 -16.01 2.35
CA ARG A 89 1.37 -16.45 2.10
C ARG A 89 2.38 -15.68 2.94
N LYS A 90 2.23 -14.34 2.97
CA LYS A 90 3.07 -13.44 3.77
C LYS A 90 3.03 -13.76 5.28
N ASP A 91 1.89 -14.19 5.80
CA ASP A 91 1.76 -14.59 7.22
C ASP A 91 2.41 -15.97 7.51
N GLU A 92 2.71 -16.78 6.48
CA GLU A 92 3.22 -18.16 6.58
C GLU A 92 4.73 -18.29 6.26
N GLU A 93 5.33 -17.34 5.53
CA GLU A 93 6.70 -17.46 4.97
C GLU A 93 7.57 -16.20 5.22
N GLU A 94 7.82 -15.82 6.47
CA GLU A 94 8.63 -14.61 6.81
C GLU A 94 10.16 -14.73 6.53
N GLU A 95 10.70 -15.88 6.10
CA GLU A 95 12.16 -16.05 5.91
C GLU A 95 12.61 -16.56 4.51
N LYS A 96 11.70 -16.87 3.58
CA LYS A 96 12.05 -17.37 2.23
C LYS A 96 11.57 -16.51 1.05
N GLU A 97 10.73 -15.49 1.29
CA GLU A 97 10.09 -14.71 0.23
C GLU A 97 10.98 -13.64 -0.44
N GLU A 98 12.11 -13.23 0.16
CA GLU A 98 12.96 -12.17 -0.43
C GLU A 98 13.54 -12.56 -1.81
N GLU A 99 13.78 -13.85 -2.07
CA GLU A 99 14.32 -14.31 -3.37
C GLU A 99 13.24 -14.46 -4.46
N ASP A 100 12.00 -14.82 -4.10
CA ASP A 100 10.90 -15.01 -5.07
C ASP A 100 10.14 -13.69 -5.38
N ASP A 101 10.09 -12.71 -4.46
CA ASP A 101 9.43 -11.41 -4.68
C ASP A 101 10.23 -10.49 -5.63
N ASP A 102 11.55 -10.66 -5.72
CA ASP A 102 12.41 -9.89 -6.63
C ASP A 102 12.15 -10.20 -8.11
N SER A 103 11.52 -11.34 -8.41
CA SER A 103 11.21 -11.76 -9.78
C SER A 103 9.90 -11.16 -10.32
N ASN A 104 8.99 -10.70 -9.46
CA ASN A 104 7.65 -10.23 -9.88
C ASN A 104 7.57 -8.71 -10.01
N LEU A 105 8.44 -8.15 -10.85
CA LEU A 105 8.51 -6.70 -11.11
C LEU A 105 7.23 -6.13 -11.75
N GLU A 106 6.49 -6.97 -12.49
CA GLU A 106 5.20 -6.60 -13.07
C GLU A 106 4.18 -6.26 -11.98
N GLU A 107 4.04 -7.15 -10.98
CA GLU A 107 3.07 -6.95 -9.90
C GLU A 107 3.51 -5.86 -8.92
N LYS A 108 4.82 -5.66 -8.75
CA LYS A 108 5.41 -4.74 -7.78
C LYS A 108 5.51 -3.30 -8.29
N PHE A 109 5.86 -3.11 -9.57
CA PHE A 109 6.21 -1.80 -10.12
C PHE A 109 5.48 -1.47 -11.43
N TYR A 110 5.52 -2.35 -12.44
CA TYR A 110 5.18 -1.96 -13.82
C TYR A 110 3.71 -1.59 -14.01
N LYS A 111 2.79 -2.38 -13.47
CA LYS A 111 1.35 -2.08 -13.56
C LYS A 111 0.95 -0.76 -12.90
N TYR A 112 1.81 -0.19 -12.04
CA TYR A 112 1.62 1.09 -11.36
C TYR A 112 2.33 2.26 -12.04
N GLY A 113 2.75 2.10 -13.30
CA GLY A 113 3.32 3.18 -14.12
C GLY A 113 4.83 3.36 -13.99
N VAL A 114 5.54 2.42 -13.35
CA VAL A 114 7.02 2.42 -13.33
C VAL A 114 7.52 1.72 -14.56
N ARG A 115 8.30 2.41 -15.39
CA ARG A 115 8.86 1.78 -16.60
C ARG A 115 10.05 0.87 -16.26
N PRO A 116 10.21 -0.29 -16.94
CA PRO A 116 11.35 -1.19 -16.72
C PRO A 116 12.71 -0.50 -16.84
N GLU A 117 12.85 0.43 -17.79
CA GLU A 117 14.08 1.18 -18.01
C GLU A 117 14.49 2.07 -16.82
N TRP A 118 13.54 2.45 -15.96
CA TRP A 118 13.81 3.27 -14.77
C TRP A 118 14.38 2.47 -13.60
N LEU A 119 14.25 1.15 -13.64
CA LEU A 119 14.83 0.23 -12.66
C LEU A 119 16.24 -0.24 -13.08
N GLN A 120 16.63 -0.03 -14.34
CA GLN A 120 17.92 -0.44 -14.86
C GLN A 120 19.04 0.55 -14.51
N ILE A 121 20.21 0.03 -14.13
CA ILE A 121 21.40 0.84 -13.85
C ILE A 121 22.00 1.31 -15.18
N ASN A 122 21.96 2.61 -15.43
CA ASN A 122 22.62 3.19 -16.62
C ASN A 122 24.14 3.27 -16.46
N ARG A 123 24.61 3.81 -15.33
CA ARG A 123 26.04 3.89 -14.97
C ARG A 123 26.24 4.26 -13.50
N ILE A 124 27.39 3.89 -12.94
CA ILE A 124 27.84 4.32 -11.61
C ILE A 124 28.70 5.58 -11.76
N ILE A 125 28.32 6.66 -11.08
CA ILE A 125 29.03 7.96 -11.14
C ILE A 125 30.11 8.03 -10.06
N ASN A 126 29.85 7.47 -8.87
CA ASN A 126 30.76 7.50 -7.73
C ASN A 126 30.53 6.32 -6.79
N HIS A 127 31.49 6.05 -5.91
CA HIS A 127 31.38 5.13 -4.77
C HIS A 127 31.87 5.85 -3.50
N ARG A 128 31.46 5.39 -2.32
CA ARG A 128 31.85 5.97 -1.03
C ARG A 128 32.51 4.91 -0.16
#